data_AF-A0A951R729-F1
#
_entry.id   AF-A0A951R729-F1
#
_cell.length_a   1.000
_cell.length_b   1.000
_cell.length_c   1.000
_cell.angle_alpha   90.00
_cell.angle_beta   90.00
_cell.angle_gamma   90.00
#
_symmetry.space_group_name_H-M   'P 1'
#
loop_
_entity.id
_entity.type
_entity.pdbx_description
1 polymer ?
#
loop_
_entity_poly.entity_id
_entity_poly.type
_entity_poly.pdbx_seq_one_letter_code
_entity_poly.pdbx_strand_id
1 'polypeptide(L)'
;MLEHAIHQIKPYLFQIGNFQLRYYGLMYVIGFVIFAIWMRKQIKDKTVDLTKEQFDSLFSWLILALLIGARLGYVLFYNPLYYLQHPLQIIWPFQDGRLVGFSGMSFHGGLIGCILGGWIWTRKNKKDFFEVGGHVVTMAPLGLFFGRIGNFLNGELWGRVT
;
A
#
# COMPACT_ATOMS: atom_id res chain seq x y z
N MET A 1 -8.46 -4.96 30.16
CA MET A 1 -9.78 -5.36 29.61
C MET A 1 -9.80 -5.35 28.08
N LEU A 2 -9.26 -4.33 27.41
CA LEU A 2 -9.11 -4.31 25.94
C LEU A 2 -8.10 -5.33 25.37
N GLU A 3 -6.94 -5.54 26.03
CA GLU A 3 -5.93 -6.52 25.57
C GLU A 3 -6.50 -7.95 25.43
N HIS A 4 -7.32 -8.40 26.38
CA HIS A 4 -7.95 -9.73 26.32
C HIS A 4 -8.95 -9.89 25.17
N ALA A 5 -9.61 -8.81 24.76
CA ALA A 5 -10.59 -8.84 23.66
C ALA A 5 -9.92 -8.81 22.28
N ILE A 6 -8.82 -8.06 22.13
CA ILE A 6 -8.13 -7.88 20.84
C ILE A 6 -7.39 -9.17 20.43
N HIS A 7 -6.82 -9.90 21.39
CA HIS A 7 -6.17 -11.19 21.11
C HIS A 7 -7.12 -12.31 20.66
N GLN A 8 -8.43 -12.12 20.76
CA GLN A 8 -9.43 -13.07 20.24
C GLN A 8 -9.89 -12.74 18.81
N ILE A 9 -9.52 -11.57 18.28
CA ILE A 9 -9.85 -11.18 16.91
C ILE A 9 -8.92 -11.96 15.98
N LYS A 10 -9.51 -12.79 15.11
CA LYS A 10 -8.74 -13.42 14.03
C LYS A 10 -8.24 -12.32 13.09
N PRO A 11 -6.96 -12.32 12.66
CA PRO A 11 -6.41 -11.27 11.80
C PRO A 11 -6.96 -11.31 10.35
N TYR A 12 -7.87 -12.24 10.06
CA TYR A 12 -8.49 -12.45 8.77
C TYR A 12 -10.02 -12.48 8.87
N LEU A 13 -10.67 -11.96 7.84
CA LEU A 13 -12.13 -11.94 7.70
C LEU A 13 -12.65 -13.33 7.36
N PHE A 14 -12.05 -13.98 6.36
CA PHE A 14 -12.33 -15.36 6.01
C PHE A 14 -11.08 -16.03 5.43
N GLN A 15 -11.08 -17.36 5.41
CA GLN A 15 -10.01 -18.19 4.89
C GLN A 15 -10.59 -19.25 3.96
N ILE A 16 -10.03 -19.35 2.74
CA ILE A 16 -10.36 -20.41 1.77
C ILE A 16 -9.06 -21.16 1.49
N GLY A 17 -8.93 -22.37 2.03
CA GLY A 17 -7.68 -23.13 1.97
C GLY A 17 -6.52 -22.36 2.62
N ASN A 18 -5.48 -22.06 1.85
CA ASN A 18 -4.30 -21.31 2.32
C ASN A 18 -4.44 -19.79 2.11
N PHE A 19 -5.47 -19.34 1.39
CA PHE A 19 -5.69 -17.92 1.17
C PHE A 19 -6.47 -17.31 2.35
N GLN A 20 -5.92 -16.23 2.91
CA GLN A 20 -6.54 -15.47 3.98
C GLN A 20 -6.80 -14.04 3.53
N LEU A 21 -8.07 -13.61 3.55
CA LEU A 21 -8.37 -12.19 3.38
C LEU A 21 -8.17 -11.47 4.71
N ARG A 22 -7.04 -10.79 4.86
CA ARG A 22 -6.66 -10.11 6.10
C ARG A 22 -7.34 -8.75 6.26
N TYR A 23 -7.75 -8.42 7.48
CA TYR A 23 -8.31 -7.10 7.79
C TYR A 23 -7.34 -5.99 7.43
N TYR A 24 -6.04 -6.21 7.66
CA TYR A 24 -4.98 -5.27 7.32
C TYR A 24 -5.01 -4.82 5.87
N GLY A 25 -5.02 -5.77 4.93
CA GLY A 25 -5.10 -5.47 3.50
C GLY A 25 -6.43 -4.83 3.11
N LEU A 26 -7.53 -5.29 3.71
CA LEU A 26 -8.86 -4.73 3.47
C LEU A 26 -8.95 -3.25 3.89
N MET A 27 -8.36 -2.88 5.03
CA MET A 27 -8.35 -1.49 5.49
C MET A 27 -7.63 -0.58 4.49
N TYR A 28 -6.51 -1.01 3.90
CA TYR A 28 -5.86 -0.24 2.83
C TYR A 28 -6.74 -0.10 1.60
N VAL A 29 -7.43 -1.16 1.17
CA VAL A 29 -8.37 -1.09 0.03
C VAL A 29 -9.47 -0.08 0.31
N ILE A 30 -10.04 -0.05 1.52
CA ILE A 30 -11.04 0.96 1.91
C ILE A 30 -10.46 2.37 1.83
N GLY A 31 -9.24 2.59 2.35
CA GLY A 31 -8.56 3.88 2.24
C GLY A 31 -8.33 4.32 0.78
N PHE A 32 -7.95 3.38 -0.09
CA PHE A 32 -7.75 3.62 -1.51
C PHE A 32 -9.06 4.00 -2.23
N VAL A 33 -10.16 3.31 -1.91
CA VAL A 33 -11.49 3.59 -2.47
C VAL A 33 -11.98 4.97 -2.04
N ILE A 34 -11.87 5.30 -0.76
CA ILE A 34 -12.27 6.61 -0.23
C ILE A 34 -11.47 7.74 -0.89
N PHE A 35 -10.15 7.56 -1.02
CA PHE A 35 -9.31 8.51 -1.72
C PHE A 35 -9.71 8.67 -3.18
N ALA A 36 -9.99 7.56 -3.89
CA ALA A 36 -10.42 7.60 -5.29
C ALA A 36 -11.76 8.34 -5.46
N ILE A 37 -12.72 8.13 -4.56
CA ILE A 37 -13.99 8.87 -4.55
C ILE A 37 -13.73 10.37 -4.31
N TRP A 38 -12.89 10.70 -3.34
CA TRP A 38 -12.53 12.09 -3.02
C TRP A 38 -11.85 12.79 -4.19
N MET A 39 -10.83 12.19 -4.80
CA MET A 39 -10.13 12.76 -5.96
C MET A 39 -11.05 12.94 -7.17
N ARG A 40 -11.93 11.97 -7.44
CA ARG A 40 -12.92 12.09 -8.53
C ARG A 40 -13.88 13.25 -8.31
N LYS A 41 -14.25 13.53 -7.06
CA LYS A 41 -15.02 14.72 -6.72
C LYS A 41 -14.20 15.99 -6.99
N GLN A 42 -12.94 16.05 -6.55
CA GLN A 42 -12.08 17.21 -6.76
C GLN A 42 -11.85 17.52 -8.25
N ILE A 43 -11.69 16.48 -9.08
CA ILE A 43 -11.62 16.58 -10.54
C ILE A 43 -12.93 17.12 -11.13
N LYS A 44 -14.07 16.61 -10.69
CA LYS A 44 -15.40 17.11 -11.12
C LYS A 44 -15.59 18.57 -10.77
N ASP A 45 -15.16 18.97 -9.58
CA ASP A 45 -15.24 20.34 -9.06
C ASP A 45 -14.16 21.26 -9.66
N LYS A 46 -13.33 20.75 -10.59
CA LYS A 46 -12.23 21.47 -11.27
C LYS A 46 -11.20 22.10 -10.32
N THR A 47 -11.02 21.50 -9.16
CA THR A 47 -10.01 21.92 -8.16
C THR A 47 -8.65 21.28 -8.40
N VAL A 48 -8.57 20.34 -9.35
CA VAL A 48 -7.36 19.61 -9.76
C VAL A 48 -7.31 19.61 -11.28
N ASP A 49 -6.18 19.99 -11.87
CA ASP A 49 -5.97 19.89 -13.32
C ASP A 49 -5.63 18.45 -13.75
N LEU A 50 -6.60 17.55 -13.61
CA LEU A 50 -6.53 16.18 -14.12
C LEU A 50 -7.86 15.79 -14.74
N THR A 51 -7.84 15.09 -15.87
CA THR A 51 -9.03 14.36 -16.33
C THR A 51 -9.25 13.11 -15.49
N LYS A 52 -10.45 12.53 -15.58
CA LYS A 52 -10.76 11.26 -14.90
C LYS A 52 -9.84 10.13 -15.37
N GLU A 53 -9.58 10.06 -16.68
CA GLU A 53 -8.72 9.06 -17.31
C GLU A 53 -7.27 9.24 -16.87
N GLN A 54 -6.80 10.49 -16.77
CA GLN A 54 -5.50 10.81 -16.24
C GLN A 54 -5.38 10.38 -14.78
N PHE A 55 -6.39 10.63 -13.95
CA PHE A 55 -6.39 10.18 -12.57
C PHE A 55 -6.41 8.66 -12.44
N ASP A 56 -7.27 7.96 -13.18
CA ASP A 56 -7.34 6.49 -13.13
C ASP A 56 -5.98 5.88 -13.58
N SER A 57 -5.33 6.48 -14.58
CA SER A 57 -3.97 6.13 -15.01
C SER A 57 -2.91 6.38 -13.92
N LEU A 58 -2.89 7.58 -13.34
CA LEU A 58 -1.98 7.97 -12.26
C LEU A 58 -2.16 7.06 -11.04
N PHE A 59 -3.39 6.80 -10.64
CA PHE A 59 -3.72 5.99 -9.48
C PHE A 59 -3.21 4.56 -9.63
N SER A 60 -3.40 3.98 -10.82
CA SER A 60 -2.86 2.66 -11.16
C SER A 60 -1.33 2.65 -11.16
N TRP A 61 -0.70 3.69 -11.71
CA TRP A 61 0.75 3.88 -11.68
C TRP A 61 1.30 3.94 -10.26
N LEU A 62 0.67 4.71 -9.38
CA LEU A 62 1.09 4.87 -7.99
C LEU A 62 0.96 3.56 -7.21
N ILE A 63 -0.13 2.80 -7.38
CA ILE A 63 -0.31 1.50 -6.72
C ILE A 63 0.76 0.52 -7.19
N LEU A 64 1.02 0.42 -8.49
CA LEU A 64 2.05 -0.47 -9.01
C LEU A 64 3.44 -0.07 -8.53
N ALA A 65 3.77 1.22 -8.59
CA ALA A 65 5.05 1.74 -8.13
C ALA A 65 5.24 1.56 -6.61
N LEU A 66 4.17 1.68 -5.82
CA LEU A 66 4.16 1.38 -4.39
C LEU A 66 4.51 -0.08 -4.14
N LEU A 67 3.83 -1.02 -4.81
CA LEU A 67 4.04 -2.46 -4.60
C LEU A 67 5.44 -2.89 -5.03
N ILE A 68 5.89 -2.43 -6.21
CA ILE A 68 7.23 -2.71 -6.72
C ILE A 68 8.30 -2.10 -5.81
N GLY A 69 8.16 -0.82 -5.46
CA GLY A 69 9.10 -0.11 -4.59
C GLY A 69 9.18 -0.73 -3.20
N ALA A 70 8.03 -1.08 -2.61
CA ALA A 70 7.98 -1.74 -1.30
C ALA A 70 8.67 -3.10 -1.33
N ARG A 71 8.49 -3.87 -2.41
CA ARG A 71 9.13 -5.18 -2.55
C ARG A 71 10.63 -5.05 -2.76
N LEU A 72 11.07 -4.21 -3.70
CA LEU A 72 12.49 -4.00 -3.97
C LEU A 72 13.21 -3.37 -2.78
N GLY A 73 12.58 -2.41 -2.10
CA GLY A 73 13.15 -1.83 -0.89
C GLY A 73 13.28 -2.85 0.23
N TYR A 74 12.37 -3.82 0.35
CA TYR A 74 12.51 -4.90 1.32
C TYR A 74 13.73 -5.77 0.99
N VAL A 75 13.82 -6.19 -0.27
CA VAL A 75 14.92 -7.02 -0.79
C VAL A 75 16.27 -6.34 -0.56
N LEU A 76 16.40 -5.06 -0.92
CA LEU A 76 17.66 -4.33 -0.88
C LEU A 76 18.08 -3.94 0.54
N PHE A 77 17.14 -3.51 1.38
CA PHE A 77 17.49 -2.95 2.69
C PHE A 77 17.52 -3.98 3.82
N TYR A 78 16.75 -5.07 3.71
CA TYR A 78 16.56 -6.01 4.83
C TYR A 78 17.19 -7.38 4.60
N ASN A 79 17.20 -7.89 3.36
CA ASN A 79 17.75 -9.24 3.12
C ASN A 79 18.43 -9.42 1.74
N PRO A 80 19.40 -8.56 1.37
CA PRO A 80 19.95 -8.56 0.02
C PRO A 80 20.69 -9.87 -0.33
N LEU A 81 21.45 -10.44 0.61
CA LEU A 81 22.24 -11.66 0.37
C LEU A 81 21.35 -12.88 0.07
N TYR A 82 20.23 -13.02 0.78
CA TYR A 82 19.28 -14.11 0.54
C TYR A 82 18.67 -14.03 -0.87
N TYR A 83 18.22 -12.84 -1.28
CA TYR A 83 17.57 -12.67 -2.58
C TYR A 83 18.56 -12.69 -3.75
N LEU A 84 19.86 -12.45 -3.52
CA LEU A 84 20.90 -12.72 -4.53
C LEU A 84 21.04 -14.22 -4.82
N GLN A 85 20.89 -15.06 -3.80
CA GLN A 85 20.90 -16.53 -3.96
C GLN A 85 19.57 -17.08 -4.48
N HIS A 86 18.46 -16.35 -4.25
CA HIS A 86 17.11 -16.75 -4.64
C HIS A 86 16.35 -15.65 -5.40
N PRO A 87 16.82 -15.22 -6.58
CA PRO A 87 16.27 -14.05 -7.29
C PRO A 87 14.81 -14.22 -7.69
N LEU A 88 14.37 -15.45 -7.99
CA LEU A 88 12.96 -15.72 -8.33
C LEU A 88 12.02 -15.39 -7.16
N GLN A 89 12.47 -15.54 -5.92
CA GLN A 89 11.64 -15.26 -4.73
C GLN A 89 11.34 -13.76 -4.54
N ILE A 90 11.98 -12.87 -5.29
CA ILE A 90 11.62 -11.44 -5.31
C ILE A 90 10.19 -11.27 -5.83
N ILE A 91 9.79 -12.02 -6.86
CA ILE A 91 8.49 -11.89 -7.53
C ILE A 91 7.60 -13.13 -7.39
N TRP A 92 8.07 -14.17 -6.71
CA TRP A 92 7.38 -15.45 -6.59
C TRP A 92 6.60 -15.53 -5.26
N PRO A 93 5.25 -15.52 -5.27
CA PRO A 93 4.42 -15.51 -4.06
C PRO A 93 4.12 -16.92 -3.52
N PHE A 94 4.77 -17.96 -4.06
CA PHE A 94 4.58 -19.34 -3.63
C PHE A 94 5.79 -19.86 -2.87
N GLN A 95 5.52 -20.64 -1.83
CA GLN A 95 6.55 -21.38 -1.10
C GLN A 95 6.06 -22.82 -0.98
N ASP A 96 6.89 -23.77 -1.40
CA ASP A 96 6.58 -25.21 -1.39
C ASP A 96 5.23 -25.56 -2.06
N GLY A 97 4.92 -24.91 -3.19
CA GLY A 97 3.68 -25.09 -3.94
C GLY A 97 2.43 -24.45 -3.33
N ARG A 98 2.57 -23.70 -2.21
CA ARG A 98 1.48 -23.00 -1.53
C ARG A 98 1.56 -21.51 -1.76
N LEU A 99 0.42 -20.88 -2.07
CA LEU A 99 0.32 -19.42 -2.15
C LEU A 99 0.43 -18.85 -0.73
N VAL A 100 1.59 -18.33 -0.38
CA VAL A 100 1.86 -17.64 0.89
C VAL A 100 1.83 -16.12 0.74
N GLY A 101 1.86 -15.62 -0.50
CA GLY A 101 1.90 -14.20 -0.82
C GLY A 101 3.33 -13.64 -0.75
N PHE A 102 3.45 -12.33 -0.97
CA PHE A 102 4.71 -11.62 -0.83
C PHE A 102 4.97 -11.31 0.66
N SER A 103 5.81 -12.10 1.31
CA SER A 103 6.25 -11.82 2.68
C SER A 103 7.39 -10.79 2.66
N GLY A 104 7.25 -9.73 3.45
CA GLY A 104 8.24 -8.66 3.54
C GLY A 104 8.01 -7.53 2.53
N MET A 105 7.66 -6.36 3.06
CA MET A 105 7.45 -5.11 2.34
C MET A 105 8.14 -3.98 3.10
N SER A 106 8.79 -3.07 2.39
CA SER A 106 9.46 -1.91 2.97
C SER A 106 8.59 -0.67 2.82
N PHE A 107 8.30 0.00 3.94
CA PHE A 107 7.62 1.30 3.91
C PHE A 107 8.42 2.34 3.11
N HIS A 108 9.72 2.47 3.40
CA HIS A 108 10.62 3.41 2.70
C HIS A 108 10.70 3.09 1.20
N GLY A 109 10.79 1.80 0.86
CA GLY A 109 10.75 1.36 -0.53
C GLY A 109 9.46 1.75 -1.24
N GLY A 110 8.31 1.55 -0.57
CA GLY A 110 7.01 1.94 -1.10
C GLY A 110 6.89 3.45 -1.33
N LEU A 111 7.36 4.26 -0.36
CA LEU A 111 7.37 5.72 -0.46
C LEU A 111 8.24 6.20 -1.64
N ILE A 112 9.47 5.69 -1.74
CA ILE A 112 10.37 6.00 -2.86
C ILE A 112 9.74 5.57 -4.19
N GLY A 113 9.15 4.38 -4.22
CA GLY A 113 8.41 3.86 -5.37
C GLY A 113 7.30 4.81 -5.83
N CYS A 114 6.44 5.27 -4.91
CA CYS A 114 5.38 6.24 -5.22
C CYS A 114 5.93 7.56 -5.75
N ILE A 115 6.99 8.11 -5.13
CA ILE A 115 7.61 9.37 -5.58
C ILE A 115 8.14 9.22 -6.99
N LEU A 116 8.90 8.16 -7.28
CA LEU A 116 9.45 7.90 -8.61
C LEU A 116 8.36 7.60 -9.64
N GLY A 117 7.37 6.77 -9.29
CA GLY A 117 6.25 6.45 -10.16
C GLY A 117 5.41 7.68 -10.52
N GLY A 118 5.10 8.52 -9.51
CA GLY A 118 4.43 9.79 -9.72
C GLY A 118 5.25 10.74 -10.60
N TRP A 119 6.55 10.87 -10.32
CA TRP A 119 7.45 11.72 -11.10
C TRP A 119 7.55 11.28 -12.57
N ILE A 120 7.70 9.99 -12.83
CA ILE A 120 7.72 9.45 -14.20
C ILE A 120 6.38 9.70 -14.90
N TRP A 121 5.26 9.46 -14.21
CA TRP A 121 3.93 9.64 -14.78
C TRP A 121 3.66 11.10 -15.13
N THR A 122 3.99 12.06 -14.24
CA THR A 122 3.76 13.49 -14.49
C THR A 122 4.61 14.00 -15.64
N ARG A 123 5.86 13.54 -15.76
CA ARG A 123 6.73 13.83 -16.93
C ARG A 123 6.14 13.33 -18.24
N LYS A 124 5.63 12.08 -18.27
CA LYS A 124 4.99 11.51 -19.47
C LYS A 124 3.72 12.23 -19.88
N ASN A 125 2.95 12.72 -18.91
CA ASN A 125 1.66 13.38 -19.15
C ASN A 125 1.76 14.92 -19.17
N LYS A 126 2.97 15.48 -19.12
CA LYS A 126 3.24 16.93 -19.10
C LYS A 126 2.47 17.68 -18.01
N LYS A 127 2.39 17.09 -16.81
CA LYS A 127 1.80 17.68 -15.62
C LYS A 127 2.88 18.14 -14.65
N ASP A 128 2.58 19.14 -13.83
CA ASP A 128 3.50 19.55 -12.77
C ASP A 128 3.54 18.49 -11.65
N PHE A 129 4.75 18.15 -11.21
CA PHE A 129 4.93 17.10 -10.20
C PHE A 129 4.47 17.53 -8.81
N PHE A 130 4.70 18.79 -8.44
CA PHE A 130 4.37 19.29 -7.11
C PHE A 130 2.87 19.58 -6.98
N GLU A 131 2.23 20.06 -8.04
CA GLU A 131 0.78 20.26 -8.10
C GLU A 131 0.06 18.92 -7.94
N VAL A 132 0.37 17.94 -8.79
CA VAL A 132 -0.23 16.59 -8.71
C VAL A 132 0.13 15.93 -7.37
N GLY A 133 1.39 16.03 -6.94
CA GLY A 133 1.86 15.49 -5.67
C GLY A 133 1.14 16.09 -4.46
N GLY A 134 0.86 17.39 -4.49
CA GLY A 134 0.11 18.10 -3.44
C GLY A 134 -1.33 17.62 -3.28
N HIS A 135 -1.95 17.14 -4.36
CA HIS A 135 -3.25 16.49 -4.27
C HIS A 135 -3.15 15.02 -3.87
N VAL A 136 -2.13 14.30 -4.34
CA VAL A 136 -1.94 12.88 -4.00
C VAL A 136 -1.57 12.70 -2.52
N VAL A 137 -0.81 13.62 -1.93
CA VAL A 137 -0.37 13.50 -0.53
C VAL A 137 -1.52 13.54 0.49
N THR A 138 -2.70 14.06 0.11
CA THR A 138 -3.90 14.01 0.96
C THR A 138 -4.40 12.58 1.20
N MET A 139 -3.90 11.60 0.44
CA MET A 139 -4.09 10.18 0.69
C MET A 139 -3.36 9.69 1.94
N ALA A 140 -2.25 10.34 2.34
CA ALA A 140 -1.39 9.85 3.42
C ALA A 140 -2.13 9.75 4.77
N PRO A 141 -2.93 10.75 5.22
CA PRO A 141 -3.75 10.61 6.42
C PRO A 141 -4.71 9.42 6.38
N LEU A 142 -5.37 9.16 5.23
CA LEU A 142 -6.26 8.02 5.07
C LEU A 142 -5.49 6.70 5.19
N GLY A 143 -4.35 6.59 4.50
CA GLY A 143 -3.49 5.41 4.57
C GLY A 143 -2.97 5.13 5.99
N LEU A 144 -2.59 6.19 6.73
CA LEU A 144 -2.15 6.07 8.12
C LEU A 144 -3.31 5.67 9.05
N PHE A 145 -4.48 6.29 8.90
CA PHE A 145 -5.66 5.99 9.72
C PHE A 145 -6.11 4.54 9.54
N PHE A 146 -6.34 4.10 8.30
CA PHE A 146 -6.74 2.73 8.01
C PHE A 146 -5.63 1.72 8.34
N GLY A 147 -4.36 2.08 8.12
CA GLY A 147 -3.23 1.26 8.54
C GLY A 147 -3.19 1.06 10.06
N ARG A 148 -3.52 2.08 10.85
CA ARG A 148 -3.60 1.98 12.32
C ARG A 148 -4.77 1.12 12.79
N ILE A 149 -5.93 1.19 12.12
CA ILE A 149 -7.03 0.25 12.35
C ILE A 149 -6.60 -1.18 12.01
N GLY A 150 -5.88 -1.37 10.90
CA GLY A 150 -5.32 -2.66 10.51
C GLY A 150 -4.37 -3.23 11.58
N ASN A 151 -3.44 -2.41 12.08
CA ASN A 151 -2.53 -2.79 13.18
C ASN A 151 -3.31 -3.23 14.42
N PHE A 152 -4.34 -2.46 14.79
CA PHE A 152 -5.19 -2.77 15.93
C PHE A 152 -5.91 -4.12 15.75
N LEU A 153 -6.51 -4.37 14.59
CA LEU A 153 -7.20 -5.63 14.28
C LEU A 153 -6.26 -6.84 14.16
N ASN A 154 -5.00 -6.61 13.79
CA ASN A 154 -3.97 -7.65 13.78
C ASN A 154 -3.40 -7.94 15.18
N GLY A 155 -3.69 -7.10 16.18
CA GLY A 155 -2.99 -7.15 17.47
C GLY A 155 -1.50 -6.83 17.28
N GLU A 156 -1.17 -5.71 16.65
CA GLU A 156 0.20 -5.23 16.49
C GLU A 156 0.30 -3.77 16.98
N LEU A 157 1.48 -3.37 17.47
CA LEU A 157 1.81 -1.97 17.80
C LEU A 157 0.92 -1.31 18.89
N TRP A 158 0.63 -2.02 19.98
CA TRP A 158 -0.24 -1.58 21.10
C TRP A 158 0.36 -0.54 22.07
N GLY A 159 1.60 -0.11 21.84
CA GLY A 159 2.25 0.93 22.65
C GLY A 159 2.95 0.38 23.90
N ARG A 160 3.28 1.28 24.83
CA ARG A 160 4.04 0.96 26.06
C ARG A 160 3.08 0.59 27.19
N VAL A 161 3.48 -0.35 28.03
CA VAL A 161 2.77 -0.68 29.29
C VAL A 161 2.78 0.55 30.20
N THR A 162 1.60 0.99 30.64
CA THR A 162 1.37 2.08 31.59
C THR A 162 0.46 1.64 32.70
#